data_AF-A0A938MLV6-F1
#
_entry.id   AF-A0A938MLV6-F1
#
_cell.length_a   1.000
_cell.length_b   1.000
_cell.length_c   1.000
_cell.angle_alpha   90.00
_cell.angle_beta   90.00
_cell.angle_gamma   90.00
#
_symmetry.space_group_name_H-M   'P 1'
#
loop_
_entity.id
_entity.type
_entity.pdbx_description
1 polymer ?
#
loop_
_entity_poly.entity_id
_entity_poly.type
_entity_poly.pdbx_seq_one_letter_code
_entity_poly.pdbx_strand_id
1 'polypeptide(L)'
;MFHPSKRGKKSGPGRPRRLRIEPLERRELLAGLVNLDTLTQPGDLIITGDVSNNDIEIRQTLNVAEFRVTGLNGTLLQVDGMPQTWSSIPVNGITRDIIVDLAAGIDRFHFREGESGMPSNIGRDLVITNSGAGEYNIVEDVLINRHLLVRSGANGYKELQIIDSEINGTTTVNNNFGGFDGDSKTSIVNSQLRGSLGSFALLVRNGEGTDVLDVNGNSQFGDGNPPLFDPIIRITNGLGPTMTTFTGSSKTIGPGTTTVYGDLEIRNGANPLGTLDVLTFNSVNVYGDVTVRNFAGNTQTRVLNSNLSSDLINFVPPDTASGFGAEFYADAGYDEFEANGSTFPWGLYIENDQAAGGTSLWGSRTQIIDCDIASSLGSLDDGFTLLGDNGMDVLTIDPTTIRGIVFIDLRNGLNEATLGDDSRVDQFIYRGGNGTDRVTLDDSSVTTLLDIRTYDGADRVTILEMNLLPPLLIGSFYIDGGDNLGDVLVTDIPARAIVIGFP
;
A
#
# COMPACT_ATOMS: atom_id res chain seq x y z
N MET A 1 52.16 99.85 -1.84
CA MET A 1 51.37 99.44 -0.65
C MET A 1 50.57 98.21 -1.06
N PHE A 2 51.10 97.01 -0.80
CA PHE A 2 50.58 95.74 -1.32
C PHE A 2 49.86 94.98 -0.20
N HIS A 3 48.61 94.58 -0.43
CA HIS A 3 47.81 93.73 0.46
C HIS A 3 48.27 92.26 0.37
N PRO A 4 48.53 91.57 1.50
CA PRO A 4 48.77 90.14 1.50
C PRO A 4 47.46 89.32 1.56
N SER A 5 47.48 88.25 0.78
CA SER A 5 46.46 87.24 0.54
C SER A 5 46.05 86.42 1.78
N LYS A 6 44.73 86.17 1.92
CA LYS A 6 44.15 85.20 2.87
C LYS A 6 44.43 83.77 2.41
N ARG A 7 45.15 83.01 3.24
CA ARG A 7 45.41 81.57 3.11
C ARG A 7 44.15 80.77 3.50
N GLY A 8 43.82 79.77 2.68
CA GLY A 8 42.67 78.89 2.84
C GLY A 8 42.73 77.99 4.09
N LYS A 9 41.56 77.82 4.73
CA LYS A 9 41.30 76.82 5.77
C LYS A 9 41.06 75.46 5.12
N LYS A 10 41.93 74.50 5.41
CA LYS A 10 41.75 73.08 5.07
C LYS A 10 40.59 72.48 5.89
N SER A 11 39.72 71.76 5.19
CA SER A 11 38.62 70.94 5.71
C SER A 11 39.14 69.85 6.65
N GLY A 12 38.67 69.86 7.90
CA GLY A 12 38.92 68.77 8.85
C GLY A 12 38.13 67.50 8.47
N PRO A 13 38.63 66.31 8.83
CA PRO A 13 38.01 65.03 8.48
C PRO A 13 36.63 64.90 9.17
N GLY A 14 35.61 64.56 8.37
CA GLY A 14 34.26 64.30 8.85
C GLY A 14 34.25 63.15 9.86
N ARG A 15 33.60 63.37 11.00
CA ARG A 15 33.36 62.34 12.01
C ARG A 15 32.65 61.14 11.35
N PRO A 16 33.07 59.89 11.61
CA PRO A 16 32.35 58.72 11.11
C PRO A 16 30.93 58.73 11.69
N ARG A 17 29.92 58.80 10.81
CA ARG A 17 28.53 58.57 11.20
C ARG A 17 28.43 57.11 11.64
N ARG A 18 28.13 56.88 12.93
CA ARG A 18 27.76 55.56 13.43
C ARG A 18 26.47 55.14 12.71
N LEU A 19 26.54 54.07 11.91
CA LEU A 19 25.35 53.34 11.47
C LEU A 19 24.65 52.85 12.74
N ARG A 20 23.49 53.42 13.06
CA ARG A 20 22.60 52.83 14.04
C ARG A 20 22.05 51.58 13.39
N ILE A 21 22.42 50.42 13.91
CA ILE A 21 21.72 49.18 13.64
C ILE A 21 20.39 49.34 14.36
N GLU A 22 19.35 49.69 13.63
CA GLU A 22 17.98 49.61 14.14
C GLU A 22 17.70 48.12 14.41
N PRO A 23 17.15 47.75 15.57
CA PRO A 23 16.78 46.36 15.82
C PRO A 23 15.80 45.95 14.72
N LEU A 24 16.05 44.81 14.08
CA LEU A 24 15.10 44.18 13.18
C LEU A 24 13.76 44.11 13.91
N GLU A 25 12.76 44.84 13.42
CA GLU A 25 11.40 44.68 13.91
C GLU A 25 11.06 43.20 13.80
N ARG A 26 10.52 42.64 14.89
CA ARG A 26 10.02 41.28 14.89
C ARG A 26 8.97 41.24 13.79
N ARG A 27 9.28 40.62 12.64
CA ARG A 27 8.25 40.22 11.68
C ARG A 27 7.36 39.25 12.44
N GLU A 28 6.28 39.76 13.01
CA GLU A 28 5.12 38.94 13.26
C GLU A 28 4.72 38.43 11.89
N LEU A 29 5.09 37.18 11.61
CA LEU A 29 4.55 36.45 10.47
C LEU A 29 3.04 36.62 10.59
N LEU A 30 2.44 37.19 9.55
CA LEU A 30 1.01 37.46 9.53
C LEU A 30 0.29 36.16 9.87
N ALA A 31 -0.52 36.20 10.92
CA ALA A 31 -1.46 35.14 11.24
C ALA A 31 -2.29 34.80 10.01
N GLY A 32 -2.50 33.50 9.72
CA GLY A 32 -3.44 33.07 8.71
C GLY A 32 -4.85 33.57 9.01
N LEU A 33 -5.64 33.78 7.96
CA LEU A 33 -7.01 34.25 8.07
C LEU A 33 -7.95 33.26 7.37
N VAL A 34 -8.85 32.67 8.16
CA VAL A 34 -9.84 31.70 7.67
C VAL A 34 -11.24 32.31 7.75
N ASN A 35 -11.97 32.26 6.64
CA ASN A 35 -13.38 32.62 6.59
C ASN A 35 -14.27 31.39 6.73
N LEU A 36 -15.28 31.49 7.59
CA LEU A 36 -16.33 30.51 7.82
C LEU A 36 -17.61 31.02 7.17
N ASP A 37 -17.99 30.43 6.05
CA ASP A 37 -19.20 30.77 5.32
C ASP A 37 -20.31 29.75 5.64
N THR A 38 -21.41 30.29 6.20
CA THR A 38 -22.61 29.52 6.56
C THR A 38 -23.85 29.97 5.78
N LEU A 39 -23.70 30.97 4.89
CA LEU A 39 -24.83 31.62 4.21
C LEU A 39 -24.93 31.25 2.73
N THR A 40 -23.81 30.95 2.06
CA THR A 40 -23.83 30.66 0.62
C THR A 40 -24.58 29.37 0.29
N GLN A 41 -24.46 28.35 1.14
CA GLN A 41 -25.17 27.09 0.99
C GLN A 41 -25.78 26.68 2.34
N PRO A 42 -27.07 26.98 2.59
CA PRO A 42 -27.71 26.66 3.85
C PRO A 42 -27.58 25.18 4.21
N GLY A 43 -27.06 24.92 5.41
CA GLY A 43 -26.82 23.57 5.93
C GLY A 43 -25.37 23.10 5.78
N ASP A 44 -24.58 23.73 4.91
CA ASP A 44 -23.16 23.43 4.73
C ASP A 44 -22.29 24.41 5.55
N LEU A 45 -21.09 23.99 5.94
CA LEU A 45 -20.03 24.86 6.48
C LEU A 45 -18.89 24.91 5.47
N ILE A 46 -18.64 26.08 4.89
CA ILE A 46 -17.54 26.30 3.95
C ILE A 46 -16.43 27.06 4.68
N ILE A 47 -15.21 26.54 4.64
CA ILE A 47 -14.06 27.06 5.38
C ILE A 47 -12.97 27.37 4.39
N THR A 48 -12.66 28.66 4.21
CA THR A 48 -11.70 29.12 3.21
C THR A 48 -10.54 29.86 3.85
N GLY A 49 -9.31 29.40 3.61
CA GLY A 49 -8.08 30.05 4.07
C GLY A 49 -7.58 31.15 3.14
N ASP A 50 -6.55 31.87 3.59
CA ASP A 50 -5.80 32.83 2.78
C ASP A 50 -4.50 32.21 2.22
N VAL A 51 -3.56 33.04 1.73
CA VAL A 51 -2.28 32.56 1.20
C VAL A 51 -1.21 32.32 2.28
N SER A 52 -1.56 32.54 3.54
CA SER A 52 -0.67 32.36 4.69
C SER A 52 -0.77 30.92 5.21
N ASN A 53 -0.01 30.56 6.24
CA ASN A 53 -0.22 29.26 6.88
C ASN A 53 -1.48 29.33 7.76
N ASN A 54 -2.41 28.41 7.53
CA ASN A 54 -3.65 28.30 8.27
C ASN A 54 -3.64 27.02 9.12
N ASP A 55 -4.09 27.12 10.36
CA ASP A 55 -4.13 25.99 11.29
C ASP A 55 -5.45 26.06 12.05
N ILE A 56 -6.33 25.09 11.83
CA ILE A 56 -7.70 25.11 12.36
C ILE A 56 -8.10 23.76 12.95
N GLU A 57 -8.93 23.83 13.98
CA GLU A 57 -9.59 22.70 14.61
C GLU A 57 -11.10 22.87 14.62
N ILE A 58 -11.82 21.77 14.35
CA ILE A 58 -13.27 21.67 14.44
C ILE A 58 -13.65 20.55 15.39
N ARG A 59 -14.63 20.83 16.25
CA ARG A 59 -15.27 19.87 17.15
C ARG A 59 -16.77 20.11 17.18
N GLN A 60 -17.58 19.05 17.18
CA GLN A 60 -19.00 19.20 17.43
C GLN A 60 -19.22 19.66 18.89
N THR A 61 -20.12 20.62 19.12
CA THR A 61 -20.46 21.02 20.49
C THR A 61 -21.45 20.02 21.10
N LEU A 62 -22.00 20.34 22.28
CA LEU A 62 -23.11 19.57 22.86
C LEU A 62 -24.42 19.68 22.04
N ASN A 63 -24.53 20.64 21.12
CA ASN A 63 -25.71 20.82 20.28
C ASN A 63 -25.53 20.13 18.93
N VAL A 64 -26.57 19.40 18.50
CA VAL A 64 -26.59 18.78 17.17
C VAL A 64 -26.51 19.87 16.10
N ALA A 65 -25.73 19.62 15.05
CA ALA A 65 -25.49 20.56 13.94
C ALA A 65 -24.83 21.90 14.37
N GLU A 66 -24.23 21.96 15.56
CA GLU A 66 -23.37 23.06 16.00
C GLU A 66 -21.93 22.57 16.12
N PHE A 67 -21.00 23.32 15.55
CA PHE A 67 -19.57 23.04 15.62
C PHE A 67 -18.83 24.23 16.20
N ARG A 68 -17.82 23.98 17.03
CA ARG A 68 -16.85 24.99 17.43
C ARG A 68 -15.67 24.91 16.47
N VAL A 69 -15.38 26.03 15.83
CA VAL A 69 -14.16 26.19 15.02
C VAL A 69 -13.16 27.03 15.81
N THR A 70 -11.92 26.59 15.86
CA THR A 70 -10.83 27.25 16.60
C THR A 70 -9.64 27.47 15.68
N GLY A 71 -9.15 28.70 15.60
CA GLY A 71 -7.90 29.04 14.94
C GLY A 71 -6.73 28.76 15.89
N LEU A 72 -5.79 27.94 15.42
CA LEU A 72 -4.58 27.54 16.12
C LEU A 72 -3.37 28.31 15.57
N ASN A 73 -2.27 28.30 16.32
CA ASN A 73 -0.99 28.87 15.90
C ASN A 73 -1.05 30.32 15.37
N GLY A 74 -1.99 31.10 15.91
CA GLY A 74 -2.21 32.50 15.54
C GLY A 74 -3.28 32.72 14.47
N THR A 75 -3.77 31.66 13.80
CA THR A 75 -4.84 31.75 12.80
C THR A 75 -6.07 32.45 13.37
N LEU A 76 -6.60 33.41 12.62
CA LEU A 76 -7.80 34.16 12.96
C LEU A 76 -8.97 33.71 12.10
N LEU A 77 -10.18 33.72 12.67
CA LEU A 77 -11.42 33.31 12.02
C LEU A 77 -12.26 34.54 11.70
N GLN A 78 -12.88 34.57 10.53
CA GLN A 78 -13.96 35.49 10.16
C GLN A 78 -15.21 34.68 9.82
N VAL A 79 -16.38 35.28 9.93
CA VAL A 79 -17.65 34.64 9.60
C VAL A 79 -18.33 35.46 8.51
N ASP A 80 -18.73 34.81 7.42
CA ASP A 80 -19.45 35.38 6.30
C ASP A 80 -18.82 36.68 5.74
N GLY A 81 -17.48 36.74 5.70
CA GLY A 81 -16.71 37.90 5.21
C GLY A 81 -16.76 39.14 6.11
N MET A 82 -17.26 39.01 7.35
CA MET A 82 -17.31 40.12 8.30
C MET A 82 -15.91 40.53 8.77
N PRO A 83 -15.66 41.82 9.01
CA PRO A 83 -14.32 42.31 9.37
C PRO A 83 -13.87 41.93 10.78
N GLN A 84 -14.81 41.54 11.65
CA GLN A 84 -14.48 41.09 13.00
C GLN A 84 -13.82 39.72 12.92
N THR A 85 -12.78 39.53 13.75
CA THR A 85 -12.07 38.26 13.85
C THR A 85 -12.25 37.61 15.22
N TRP A 86 -12.16 36.28 15.25
CA TRP A 86 -12.23 35.46 16.45
C TRP A 86 -11.09 34.44 16.46
N SER A 87 -10.65 34.02 17.64
CA SER A 87 -9.78 32.84 17.78
C SER A 87 -10.57 31.53 17.89
N SER A 88 -11.84 31.62 18.30
CA SER A 88 -12.75 30.47 18.38
C SER A 88 -14.19 30.96 18.32
N ILE A 89 -15.06 30.27 17.58
CA ILE A 89 -16.46 30.63 17.40
C ILE A 89 -17.34 29.39 17.17
N PRO A 90 -18.53 29.29 17.81
CA PRO A 90 -19.51 28.28 17.43
C PRO A 90 -20.24 28.69 16.13
N VAL A 91 -20.44 27.73 15.23
CA VAL A 91 -21.24 27.84 14.01
C VAL A 91 -22.38 26.84 14.07
N ASN A 92 -23.60 27.30 13.77
CA ASN A 92 -24.84 26.55 13.96
C ASN A 92 -25.50 26.21 12.62
N GLY A 93 -26.37 25.19 12.64
CA GLY A 93 -27.20 24.83 11.49
C GLY A 93 -26.49 24.00 10.43
N ILE A 94 -25.34 23.40 10.77
CA ILE A 94 -24.52 22.59 9.85
C ILE A 94 -25.11 21.17 9.83
N THR A 95 -25.98 20.92 8.87
CA THR A 95 -26.79 19.69 8.75
C THR A 95 -26.38 18.82 7.57
N ARG A 96 -25.45 19.30 6.74
CA ARG A 96 -25.04 18.67 5.48
C ARG A 96 -23.52 18.55 5.41
N ASP A 97 -22.85 19.30 4.52
CA ASP A 97 -21.45 19.12 4.19
C ASP A 97 -20.54 20.04 5.02
N ILE A 98 -19.31 19.60 5.26
CA ILE A 98 -18.22 20.48 5.68
C ILE A 98 -17.19 20.49 4.55
N ILE A 99 -16.91 21.67 4.02
CA ILE A 99 -16.01 21.89 2.88
C ILE A 99 -14.88 22.78 3.35
N VAL A 100 -13.65 22.28 3.27
CA VAL A 100 -12.44 22.95 3.70
C VAL A 100 -11.58 23.22 2.47
N ASP A 101 -11.21 24.48 2.27
CA ASP A 101 -10.26 24.94 1.27
C ASP A 101 -9.30 25.96 1.90
N LEU A 102 -8.18 25.48 2.46
CA LEU A 102 -7.23 26.38 3.13
C LEU A 102 -6.32 27.13 2.15
N ALA A 103 -6.58 27.02 0.84
CA ALA A 103 -5.84 27.65 -0.23
C ALA A 103 -4.35 27.28 -0.20
N ALA A 104 -3.46 28.27 -0.13
CA ALA A 104 -2.02 28.07 -0.24
C ALA A 104 -1.36 28.34 1.10
N GLY A 105 -0.32 27.58 1.42
CA GLY A 105 0.37 27.71 2.70
C GLY A 105 0.98 26.39 3.10
N ILE A 106 1.41 26.31 4.37
CA ILE A 106 1.59 25.04 5.07
C ILE A 106 0.42 24.92 6.02
N ASP A 107 -0.64 24.26 5.56
CA ASP A 107 -1.95 24.30 6.20
C ASP A 107 -2.21 23.04 7.02
N ARG A 108 -2.94 23.22 8.13
CA ARG A 108 -3.35 22.13 9.01
C ARG A 108 -4.84 22.18 9.30
N PHE A 109 -5.47 21.03 9.18
CA PHE A 109 -6.87 20.84 9.49
C PHE A 109 -7.04 19.68 10.47
N HIS A 110 -7.70 19.95 11.59
CA HIS A 110 -8.03 18.98 12.60
C HIS A 110 -9.55 18.87 12.75
N PHE A 111 -10.11 17.69 12.55
CA PHE A 111 -11.47 17.36 12.94
C PHE A 111 -11.42 16.30 14.03
N ARG A 112 -11.84 16.67 15.24
CA ARG A 112 -11.75 15.80 16.42
C ARG A 112 -13.12 15.43 16.99
N GLU A 113 -13.09 14.51 17.95
CA GLU A 113 -14.17 14.15 18.86
C GLU A 113 -15.01 15.36 19.34
N GLY A 114 -16.31 15.15 19.51
CA GLY A 114 -17.21 16.17 20.03
C GLY A 114 -16.94 16.53 21.48
N GLU A 115 -17.42 17.69 21.93
CA GLU A 115 -17.28 18.16 23.33
C GLU A 115 -17.93 17.21 24.36
N SER A 116 -18.82 16.32 23.91
CA SER A 116 -19.45 15.29 24.75
C SER A 116 -18.60 14.03 24.94
N GLY A 117 -17.47 13.91 24.25
CA GLY A 117 -16.67 12.67 24.16
C GLY A 117 -17.31 11.60 23.27
N MET A 118 -18.29 11.98 22.45
CA MET A 118 -18.84 11.16 21.37
C MET A 118 -18.25 11.61 20.04
N PRO A 119 -18.27 10.75 19.01
CA PRO A 119 -17.78 11.13 17.69
C PRO A 119 -18.45 12.40 17.17
N SER A 120 -17.67 13.30 16.58
CA SER A 120 -18.24 14.44 15.86
C SER A 120 -18.99 13.93 14.63
N ASN A 121 -20.25 14.35 14.43
CA ASN A 121 -21.11 13.81 13.38
C ASN A 121 -21.39 14.83 12.27
N ILE A 122 -20.97 14.51 11.04
CA ILE A 122 -21.26 15.28 9.82
C ILE A 122 -22.47 14.70 9.12
N GLY A 123 -23.47 15.54 8.81
CA GLY A 123 -24.72 15.09 8.20
C GLY A 123 -24.54 14.43 6.84
N ARG A 124 -23.53 14.82 6.06
CA ARG A 124 -23.27 14.24 4.73
C ARG A 124 -21.78 14.09 4.41
N ASP A 125 -21.17 15.00 3.65
CA ASP A 125 -19.81 14.84 3.13
C ASP A 125 -18.79 15.71 3.89
N LEU A 126 -17.56 15.20 4.05
CA LEU A 126 -16.37 16.01 4.38
C LEU A 126 -15.50 16.14 3.14
N VAL A 127 -15.28 17.37 2.69
CA VAL A 127 -14.39 17.67 1.57
C VAL A 127 -13.25 18.52 2.09
N ILE A 128 -12.02 18.06 1.94
CA ILE A 128 -10.81 18.80 2.29
C ILE A 128 -10.02 18.99 1.00
N THR A 129 -9.77 20.24 0.63
CA THR A 129 -8.89 20.62 -0.46
C THR A 129 -7.83 21.53 0.11
N ASN A 130 -6.59 21.08 0.12
CA ASN A 130 -5.46 21.96 0.40
C ASN A 130 -4.68 22.07 -0.92
N SER A 131 -4.14 23.26 -1.22
CA SER A 131 -3.40 23.50 -2.46
C SER A 131 -1.99 24.04 -2.21
N GLY A 132 -1.55 23.97 -0.95
CA GLY A 132 -0.30 24.51 -0.44
C GLY A 132 0.93 23.65 -0.76
N ALA A 133 2.05 24.03 -0.16
CA ALA A 133 3.34 23.32 -0.28
C ALA A 133 3.58 22.34 0.89
N GLY A 134 2.59 22.15 1.76
CA GLY A 134 2.65 21.24 2.89
C GLY A 134 1.28 21.16 3.56
N GLU A 135 0.80 19.96 3.83
CA GLU A 135 -0.59 19.77 4.23
C GLU A 135 -0.69 18.68 5.29
N TYR A 136 -1.40 18.96 6.38
CA TYR A 136 -1.57 18.01 7.48
C TYR A 136 -3.04 17.96 7.89
N ASN A 137 -3.69 16.84 7.66
CA ASN A 137 -5.09 16.64 7.94
C ASN A 137 -5.25 15.51 8.97
N ILE A 138 -6.03 15.76 10.02
CA ILE A 138 -6.38 14.75 11.02
C ILE A 138 -7.90 14.69 11.12
N VAL A 139 -8.44 13.48 10.97
CA VAL A 139 -9.85 13.13 11.20
C VAL A 139 -9.85 12.09 12.31
N GLU A 140 -10.27 12.48 13.51
CA GLU A 140 -10.13 11.70 14.74
C GLU A 140 -11.48 11.64 15.46
N ASP A 141 -11.99 10.42 15.69
CA ASP A 141 -13.30 10.18 16.32
C ASP A 141 -14.42 10.99 15.63
N VAL A 142 -14.56 10.79 14.32
CA VAL A 142 -15.55 11.46 13.47
C VAL A 142 -16.44 10.41 12.79
N LEU A 143 -17.75 10.67 12.78
CA LEU A 143 -18.73 9.99 11.96
C LEU A 143 -19.06 10.83 10.73
N ILE A 144 -18.75 10.31 9.55
CA ILE A 144 -19.07 10.91 8.25
C ILE A 144 -20.17 10.07 7.61
N ASN A 145 -21.40 10.61 7.56
CA ASN A 145 -22.55 9.82 7.10
C ASN A 145 -22.53 9.50 5.61
N ARG A 146 -21.64 10.13 4.83
CA ARG A 146 -21.48 9.86 3.41
C ARG A 146 -19.99 9.85 3.02
N HIS A 147 -19.50 10.79 2.21
CA HIS A 147 -18.16 10.69 1.63
C HIS A 147 -17.10 11.48 2.39
N LEU A 148 -15.89 10.93 2.46
CA LEU A 148 -14.67 11.69 2.76
C LEU A 148 -13.89 11.88 1.47
N LEU A 149 -13.63 13.13 1.09
CA LEU A 149 -12.79 13.47 -0.05
C LEU A 149 -11.66 14.38 0.41
N VAL A 150 -10.42 13.91 0.30
CA VAL A 150 -9.21 14.69 0.54
C VAL A 150 -8.50 14.88 -0.78
N ARG A 151 -8.20 16.13 -1.11
CA ARG A 151 -7.48 16.55 -2.31
C ARG A 151 -6.32 17.43 -1.91
N SER A 152 -5.14 17.07 -2.38
CA SER A 152 -3.92 17.80 -2.09
C SER A 152 -3.35 18.49 -3.31
N GLY A 153 -2.63 19.58 -3.06
CA GLY A 153 -1.98 20.40 -4.07
C GLY A 153 -0.88 19.68 -4.84
N ALA A 154 -0.31 20.39 -5.81
CA ALA A 154 0.66 19.86 -6.75
C ALA A 154 2.04 19.54 -6.15
N ASN A 155 2.38 20.13 -5.00
CA ASN A 155 3.76 20.18 -4.50
C ASN A 155 3.80 19.98 -2.99
N GLY A 156 4.91 19.42 -2.51
CA GLY A 156 5.23 19.34 -1.09
C GLY A 156 4.65 18.11 -0.38
N TYR A 157 4.92 18.03 0.92
CA TYR A 157 4.55 16.88 1.75
C TYR A 157 3.09 16.91 2.16
N LYS A 158 2.39 15.79 2.00
CA LYS A 158 0.95 15.67 2.25
C LYS A 158 0.71 14.59 3.29
N GLU A 159 0.01 14.91 4.36
CA GLU A 159 -0.33 13.95 5.41
C GLU A 159 -1.82 13.93 5.72
N LEU A 160 -2.37 12.72 5.79
CA LEU A 160 -3.71 12.45 6.28
C LEU A 160 -3.66 11.36 7.36
N GLN A 161 -4.34 11.61 8.48
CA GLN A 161 -4.59 10.61 9.51
C GLN A 161 -6.10 10.45 9.70
N ILE A 162 -6.59 9.22 9.64
CA ILE A 162 -7.96 8.83 9.96
C ILE A 162 -7.89 7.90 11.17
N ILE A 163 -8.41 8.33 12.32
CA ILE A 163 -8.22 7.67 13.61
C ILE A 163 -9.58 7.47 14.27
N ASP A 164 -9.86 6.25 14.73
CA ASP A 164 -11.07 5.89 15.48
C ASP A 164 -12.37 6.42 14.83
N SER A 165 -12.41 6.53 13.50
CA SER A 165 -13.48 7.21 12.76
C SER A 165 -14.32 6.22 11.94
N GLU A 166 -15.57 6.61 11.66
CA GLU A 166 -16.50 5.85 10.81
C GLU A 166 -16.92 6.69 9.60
N ILE A 167 -16.71 6.15 8.40
CA ILE A 167 -17.08 6.78 7.13
C ILE A 167 -18.02 5.82 6.39
N ASN A 168 -19.28 6.24 6.25
CA ASN A 168 -20.36 5.40 5.72
C ASN A 168 -20.42 5.34 4.19
N GLY A 169 -19.66 6.16 3.50
CA GLY A 169 -19.53 6.16 2.05
C GLY A 169 -18.08 5.99 1.61
N THR A 170 -17.81 6.38 0.37
CA THR A 170 -16.46 6.34 -0.20
C THR A 170 -15.49 7.28 0.50
N THR A 171 -14.30 6.77 0.83
CA THR A 171 -13.14 7.57 1.22
C THR A 171 -12.20 7.70 0.03
N THR A 172 -11.99 8.92 -0.45
CA THR A 172 -11.04 9.22 -1.53
C THR A 172 -9.92 10.11 -1.00
N VAL A 173 -8.69 9.64 -1.14
CA VAL A 173 -7.46 10.41 -0.89
C VAL A 173 -6.78 10.62 -2.22
N ASN A 174 -6.81 11.84 -2.72
CA ASN A 174 -6.19 12.22 -3.98
C ASN A 174 -5.01 13.17 -3.73
N ASN A 175 -3.82 12.59 -3.63
CA ASN A 175 -2.58 13.30 -3.43
C ASN A 175 -1.98 13.85 -4.74
N ASN A 176 -2.63 13.64 -5.90
CA ASN A 176 -2.20 14.14 -7.21
C ASN A 176 -3.13 15.21 -7.84
N PHE A 177 -4.03 15.81 -7.05
CA PHE A 177 -5.11 16.67 -7.56
C PHE A 177 -4.65 18.00 -8.21
N GLY A 178 -3.39 18.42 -8.00
CA GLY A 178 -2.83 19.64 -8.62
C GLY A 178 -1.60 19.42 -9.51
N GLY A 179 -1.08 18.20 -9.56
CA GLY A 179 0.21 17.86 -10.15
C GLY A 179 0.69 16.52 -9.60
N PHE A 180 1.77 16.01 -10.18
CA PHE A 180 2.25 14.68 -9.83
C PHE A 180 3.30 14.71 -8.71
N ASP A 181 3.84 15.84 -8.26
CA ASP A 181 5.02 15.78 -7.40
C ASP A 181 4.70 15.83 -5.89
N GLY A 182 5.54 15.17 -5.10
CA GLY A 182 5.67 15.37 -3.65
C GLY A 182 5.30 14.15 -2.82
N ASP A 183 6.07 13.94 -1.74
CA ASP A 183 5.89 12.84 -0.81
C ASP A 183 4.51 12.88 -0.12
N SER A 184 3.93 11.71 0.12
CA SER A 184 2.64 11.61 0.81
C SER A 184 2.63 10.55 1.90
N LYS A 185 1.82 10.77 2.92
CA LYS A 185 1.55 9.81 3.99
C LYS A 185 0.07 9.77 4.32
N THR A 186 -0.51 8.59 4.24
CA THR A 186 -1.87 8.33 4.72
C THR A 186 -1.81 7.29 5.83
N SER A 187 -2.40 7.58 6.98
CA SER A 187 -2.52 6.65 8.11
C SER A 187 -3.99 6.40 8.44
N ILE A 188 -4.37 5.14 8.58
CA ILE A 188 -5.73 4.72 8.93
C ILE A 188 -5.64 3.80 10.14
N VAL A 189 -6.17 4.25 11.28
CA VAL A 189 -6.02 3.57 12.57
C VAL A 189 -7.39 3.33 13.18
N ASN A 190 -7.71 2.07 13.51
CA ASN A 190 -8.95 1.66 14.19
C ASN A 190 -10.23 2.24 13.56
N SER A 191 -10.25 2.43 12.24
CA SER A 191 -11.32 3.16 11.56
C SER A 191 -12.16 2.23 10.69
N GLN A 192 -13.44 2.56 10.51
CA GLN A 192 -14.39 1.82 9.67
C GLN A 192 -14.69 2.62 8.40
N LEU A 193 -14.21 2.15 7.25
CA LEU A 193 -14.50 2.72 5.94
C LEU A 193 -15.46 1.80 5.20
N ARG A 194 -16.76 2.10 5.22
CA ARG A 194 -17.76 1.17 4.67
C ARG A 194 -17.82 1.17 3.15
N GLY A 195 -17.54 2.32 2.51
CA GLY A 195 -17.83 2.49 1.10
C GLY A 195 -19.32 2.62 0.83
N SER A 196 -19.72 2.59 -0.44
CA SER A 196 -21.13 2.56 -0.83
C SER A 196 -21.36 1.43 -1.84
N LEU A 197 -22.60 0.98 -2.01
CA LEU A 197 -22.92 -0.11 -2.93
C LEU A 197 -22.37 0.20 -4.35
N GLY A 198 -21.46 -0.65 -4.82
CA GLY A 198 -20.78 -0.47 -6.11
C GLY A 198 -19.73 0.63 -6.14
N SER A 199 -19.09 0.92 -5.00
CA SER A 199 -18.02 1.91 -4.90
C SER A 199 -16.98 1.50 -3.85
N PHE A 200 -15.81 2.14 -3.90
CA PHE A 200 -14.71 1.91 -2.97
C PHE A 200 -15.09 2.27 -1.54
N ALA A 201 -14.60 1.50 -0.58
CA ALA A 201 -14.37 1.95 0.78
C ALA A 201 -13.22 2.94 0.83
N LEU A 202 -12.11 2.59 0.16
CA LEU A 202 -10.90 3.40 0.10
C LEU A 202 -10.36 3.48 -1.33
N LEU A 203 -10.20 4.70 -1.82
CA LEU A 203 -9.49 5.00 -3.05
C LEU A 203 -8.33 5.95 -2.75
N VAL A 204 -7.10 5.48 -2.91
CA VAL A 204 -5.88 6.30 -2.77
C VAL A 204 -5.24 6.48 -4.14
N ARG A 205 -4.95 7.74 -4.49
CA ARG A 205 -4.22 8.10 -5.70
C ARG A 205 -3.06 9.01 -5.31
N ASN A 206 -1.86 8.47 -5.38
CA ASN A 206 -0.64 9.21 -5.13
C ASN A 206 0.00 9.69 -6.42
N GLY A 207 0.89 10.67 -6.27
CA GLY A 207 1.69 11.21 -7.36
C GLY A 207 3.03 10.47 -7.48
N GLU A 208 3.97 11.10 -8.14
CA GLU A 208 5.39 10.88 -7.96
C GLU A 208 5.89 11.37 -6.59
N GLY A 209 6.79 10.62 -5.96
CA GLY A 209 7.36 10.93 -4.65
C GLY A 209 7.55 9.67 -3.80
N THR A 210 7.92 9.87 -2.54
CA THR A 210 7.87 8.79 -1.55
C THR A 210 6.47 8.73 -0.97
N ASP A 211 5.76 7.63 -1.21
CA ASP A 211 4.37 7.47 -0.79
C ASP A 211 4.23 6.40 0.28
N VAL A 212 3.60 6.77 1.40
CA VAL A 212 3.38 5.89 2.54
C VAL A 212 1.89 5.72 2.80
N LEU A 213 1.42 4.47 2.88
CA LEU A 213 0.11 4.12 3.38
C LEU A 213 0.25 3.14 4.55
N ASP A 214 -0.15 3.58 5.74
CA ASP A 214 -0.11 2.79 6.96
C ASP A 214 -1.55 2.50 7.45
N VAL A 215 -2.00 1.26 7.32
CA VAL A 215 -3.29 0.79 7.86
C VAL A 215 -3.02 -0.06 9.10
N ASN A 216 -3.51 0.37 10.25
CA ASN A 216 -3.17 -0.22 11.54
C ASN A 216 -4.38 -0.50 12.43
N GLY A 217 -4.15 -1.36 13.41
CA GLY A 217 -5.07 -1.62 14.52
C GLY A 217 -6.24 -2.49 14.09
N ASN A 218 -7.45 -1.96 14.26
CA ASN A 218 -8.71 -2.68 14.04
C ASN A 218 -9.48 -2.12 12.83
N SER A 219 -8.78 -1.65 11.80
CA SER A 219 -9.39 -0.94 10.68
C SER A 219 -10.18 -1.88 9.77
N GLN A 220 -11.39 -1.48 9.38
CA GLN A 220 -12.28 -2.32 8.57
C GLN A 220 -12.68 -1.59 7.29
N PHE A 221 -12.77 -2.34 6.18
CA PHE A 221 -13.12 -1.81 4.87
C PHE A 221 -14.25 -2.62 4.25
N GLY A 222 -15.28 -1.95 3.75
CA GLY A 222 -16.52 -2.61 3.28
C GLY A 222 -17.52 -2.84 4.42
N ASP A 223 -18.73 -3.27 4.06
CA ASP A 223 -19.84 -3.49 4.99
C ASP A 223 -20.07 -4.97 5.34
N GLY A 224 -19.17 -5.86 4.90
CA GLY A 224 -19.28 -7.31 5.05
C GLY A 224 -20.15 -7.98 3.99
N ASN A 225 -20.81 -7.21 3.11
CA ASN A 225 -21.42 -7.75 1.90
C ASN A 225 -20.42 -7.53 0.75
N PRO A 226 -19.86 -8.58 0.15
CA PRO A 226 -18.92 -8.39 -0.94
C PRO A 226 -19.60 -7.62 -2.08
N PRO A 227 -18.98 -6.55 -2.59
CA PRO A 227 -19.52 -5.81 -3.73
C PRO A 227 -19.58 -6.73 -4.94
N LEU A 228 -20.61 -6.56 -5.79
CA LEU A 228 -20.80 -7.44 -6.94
C LEU A 228 -19.74 -7.23 -8.03
N PHE A 229 -19.17 -6.02 -8.13
CA PHE A 229 -18.18 -5.63 -9.13
C PHE A 229 -17.37 -4.44 -8.56
N ASP A 230 -16.06 -4.43 -8.83
CA ASP A 230 -15.02 -3.49 -8.37
C ASP A 230 -14.36 -3.81 -7.00
N PRO A 231 -13.04 -3.56 -6.88
CA PRO A 231 -12.35 -3.70 -5.62
C PRO A 231 -12.85 -2.68 -4.59
N ILE A 232 -12.95 -3.11 -3.33
CA ILE A 232 -13.37 -2.26 -2.23
C ILE A 232 -12.25 -1.32 -1.79
N ILE A 233 -10.99 -1.72 -2.00
CA ILE A 233 -9.80 -0.87 -1.85
C ILE A 233 -9.04 -0.81 -3.16
N ARG A 234 -8.75 0.41 -3.62
CA ARG A 234 -7.82 0.65 -4.73
C ARG A 234 -6.76 1.66 -4.34
N ILE A 235 -5.50 1.27 -4.45
CA ILE A 235 -4.33 2.13 -4.24
C ILE A 235 -3.56 2.23 -5.54
N THR A 236 -3.25 3.45 -5.96
CA THR A 236 -2.44 3.71 -7.16
C THR A 236 -1.37 4.72 -6.81
N ASN A 237 -0.11 4.30 -6.92
CA ASN A 237 1.06 5.14 -6.70
C ASN A 237 1.67 5.56 -8.04
N GLY A 238 2.24 6.76 -8.07
CA GLY A 238 3.05 7.22 -9.21
C GLY A 238 4.50 6.75 -9.07
N LEU A 239 5.42 7.50 -9.68
CA LEU A 239 6.85 7.17 -9.66
C LEU A 239 7.48 7.53 -8.32
N GLY A 240 8.26 6.63 -7.75
CA GLY A 240 9.04 6.81 -6.55
C GLY A 240 8.84 5.65 -5.57
N PRO A 241 9.63 5.60 -4.48
CA PRO A 241 9.52 4.52 -3.51
C PRO A 241 8.17 4.55 -2.82
N THR A 242 7.52 3.39 -2.73
CA THR A 242 6.26 3.24 -2.00
C THR A 242 6.42 2.34 -0.78
N MET A 243 5.69 2.63 0.28
CA MET A 243 5.54 1.76 1.43
C MET A 243 4.07 1.63 1.79
N THR A 244 3.48 0.47 1.51
CA THR A 244 2.11 0.15 1.89
C THR A 244 2.11 -0.95 2.94
N THR A 245 1.56 -0.65 4.11
CA THR A 245 1.49 -1.60 5.23
C THR A 245 0.06 -1.77 5.71
N PHE A 246 -0.37 -3.01 5.84
CA PHE A 246 -1.57 -3.40 6.57
C PHE A 246 -1.12 -4.22 7.79
N THR A 247 -1.37 -3.70 8.99
CA THR A 247 -1.09 -4.39 10.25
C THR A 247 -2.38 -4.54 11.05
N GLY A 248 -2.74 -5.78 11.36
CA GLY A 248 -3.82 -6.11 12.28
C GLY A 248 -3.31 -6.71 13.58
N SER A 249 -4.24 -7.06 14.47
CA SER A 249 -3.93 -7.69 15.75
C SER A 249 -3.99 -9.22 15.72
N SER A 250 -4.60 -9.80 14.68
CA SER A 250 -4.83 -11.25 14.58
C SER A 250 -5.20 -11.69 13.17
N LYS A 251 -4.73 -12.88 12.80
CA LYS A 251 -5.18 -13.65 11.63
C LYS A 251 -6.56 -14.28 11.78
N THR A 252 -7.11 -14.25 13.00
CA THR A 252 -8.45 -14.76 13.28
C THR A 252 -9.46 -13.66 13.06
N ILE A 253 -10.36 -13.91 12.14
CA ILE A 253 -11.49 -13.05 11.81
C ILE A 253 -12.25 -12.64 13.07
N GLY A 254 -12.55 -11.35 13.17
CA GLY A 254 -13.51 -10.86 14.14
C GLY A 254 -13.34 -9.38 14.46
N PRO A 255 -14.22 -8.87 15.34
CA PRO A 255 -14.04 -7.55 15.93
C PRO A 255 -12.63 -7.40 16.46
N GLY A 256 -11.99 -6.27 16.14
CA GLY A 256 -10.63 -6.01 16.59
C GLY A 256 -9.54 -6.51 15.66
N THR A 257 -9.81 -6.71 14.36
CA THR A 257 -8.79 -7.07 13.37
C THR A 257 -8.83 -6.15 12.16
N THR A 258 -7.69 -5.93 11.50
CA THR A 258 -7.65 -5.26 10.21
C THR A 258 -8.24 -6.19 9.15
N THR A 259 -9.37 -5.81 8.58
CA THR A 259 -10.16 -6.67 7.67
C THR A 259 -10.67 -5.89 6.46
N VAL A 260 -10.48 -6.48 5.28
CA VAL A 260 -11.03 -5.98 4.01
C VAL A 260 -12.14 -6.92 3.57
N TYR A 261 -13.37 -6.40 3.40
CA TYR A 261 -14.54 -7.12 2.93
C TYR A 261 -14.78 -6.82 1.44
N GLY A 262 -14.08 -7.55 0.56
CA GLY A 262 -14.08 -7.36 -0.89
C GLY A 262 -12.65 -7.32 -1.44
N ASP A 263 -12.54 -7.08 -2.75
CA ASP A 263 -11.23 -7.16 -3.42
C ASP A 263 -10.33 -5.96 -3.08
N LEU A 264 -9.02 -6.23 -3.09
CA LEU A 264 -7.95 -5.28 -2.84
C LEU A 264 -7.05 -5.19 -4.07
N GLU A 265 -6.94 -3.99 -4.64
CA GLU A 265 -6.04 -3.71 -5.75
C GLU A 265 -4.98 -2.68 -5.36
N ILE A 266 -3.70 -3.04 -5.54
CA ILE A 266 -2.55 -2.15 -5.34
C ILE A 266 -1.76 -2.07 -6.65
N ARG A 267 -1.49 -0.84 -7.10
CA ARG A 267 -0.67 -0.57 -8.29
C ARG A 267 0.45 0.39 -7.93
N ASN A 268 1.68 -0.09 -7.93
CA ASN A 268 2.88 0.74 -7.70
C ASN A 268 3.46 1.22 -9.03
N GLY A 269 4.03 2.41 -9.07
CA GLY A 269 4.53 3.02 -10.31
C GLY A 269 5.79 2.36 -10.86
N ALA A 270 6.15 2.71 -12.10
CA ALA A 270 7.34 2.17 -12.78
C ALA A 270 8.60 2.90 -12.34
N ASN A 271 9.26 2.37 -11.33
CA ASN A 271 10.39 2.96 -10.67
C ASN A 271 11.74 2.77 -11.38
N PRO A 272 12.68 3.74 -11.25
CA PRO A 272 14.06 3.52 -11.62
C PRO A 272 14.67 2.38 -10.79
N LEU A 273 15.53 1.58 -11.43
CA LEU A 273 16.24 0.47 -10.80
C LEU A 273 16.94 0.89 -9.49
N GLY A 274 16.79 0.04 -8.45
CA GLY A 274 17.31 0.31 -7.10
C GLY A 274 16.37 1.12 -6.19
N THR A 275 15.29 1.68 -6.73
CA THR A 275 14.16 2.18 -5.92
C THR A 275 13.34 0.99 -5.47
N LEU A 276 12.96 0.97 -4.18
CA LEU A 276 12.27 -0.15 -3.56
C LEU A 276 10.81 0.19 -3.26
N ASP A 277 9.89 -0.62 -3.78
CA ASP A 277 8.50 -0.66 -3.34
C ASP A 277 8.32 -1.74 -2.28
N VAL A 278 7.75 -1.38 -1.14
CA VAL A 278 7.52 -2.28 -0.01
C VAL A 278 6.03 -2.45 0.22
N LEU A 279 5.57 -3.69 0.21
CA LEU A 279 4.22 -4.09 0.61
C LEU A 279 4.29 -5.08 1.77
N THR A 280 3.57 -4.80 2.85
CA THR A 280 3.48 -5.72 3.99
C THR A 280 2.04 -5.93 4.41
N PHE A 281 1.61 -7.19 4.44
CA PHE A 281 0.43 -7.66 5.16
C PHE A 281 0.91 -8.38 6.42
N ASN A 282 0.48 -7.93 7.59
CA ASN A 282 0.82 -8.57 8.86
C ASN A 282 -0.42 -8.73 9.73
N SER A 283 -0.85 -9.98 9.93
CA SER A 283 -2.05 -10.28 10.72
C SER A 283 -3.32 -9.63 10.16
N VAL A 284 -3.50 -9.73 8.83
CA VAL A 284 -4.60 -9.09 8.08
C VAL A 284 -5.51 -10.16 7.47
N ASN A 285 -6.78 -9.83 7.31
CA ASN A 285 -7.75 -10.65 6.59
C ASN A 285 -8.27 -9.90 5.35
N VAL A 286 -8.22 -10.52 4.18
CA VAL A 286 -8.86 -10.01 2.95
C VAL A 286 -9.88 -11.02 2.45
N TYR A 287 -11.12 -10.57 2.31
CA TYR A 287 -12.27 -11.36 1.88
C TYR A 287 -12.71 -11.01 0.47
N GLY A 288 -11.85 -11.34 -0.48
CA GLY A 288 -11.97 -11.01 -1.89
C GLY A 288 -10.60 -11.12 -2.51
N ASP A 289 -10.52 -10.85 -3.81
CA ASP A 289 -9.26 -11.04 -4.52
C ASP A 289 -8.21 -10.03 -4.07
N VAL A 290 -6.95 -10.44 -4.08
CA VAL A 290 -5.80 -9.58 -3.81
C VAL A 290 -5.01 -9.49 -5.10
N THR A 291 -4.95 -8.31 -5.70
CA THR A 291 -4.12 -8.04 -6.87
C THR A 291 -3.10 -6.97 -6.55
N VAL A 292 -1.82 -7.31 -6.67
CA VAL A 292 -0.71 -6.38 -6.52
C VAL A 292 0.04 -6.33 -7.83
N ARG A 293 0.17 -5.13 -8.40
CA ARG A 293 0.93 -4.86 -9.61
C ARG A 293 2.04 -3.88 -9.29
N ASN A 294 3.25 -4.39 -9.18
CA ASN A 294 4.44 -3.57 -9.18
C ASN A 294 4.92 -3.46 -10.63
N PHE A 295 5.10 -2.23 -11.12
CA PHE A 295 5.79 -2.05 -12.41
C PHE A 295 7.31 -2.14 -12.20
N ALA A 296 8.11 -1.62 -13.14
CA ALA A 296 9.57 -1.73 -13.06
C ALA A 296 10.15 -1.16 -11.74
N GLY A 297 11.32 -1.63 -11.33
CA GLY A 297 11.95 -1.27 -10.04
C GLY A 297 12.08 -2.47 -9.11
N ASN A 298 12.79 -2.31 -7.99
CA ASN A 298 12.91 -3.40 -7.03
C ASN A 298 11.66 -3.46 -6.16
N THR A 299 11.21 -4.67 -5.82
CA THR A 299 10.02 -4.86 -5.02
C THR A 299 10.27 -5.79 -3.84
N GLN A 300 9.57 -5.55 -2.73
CA GLN A 300 9.52 -6.45 -1.60
C GLN A 300 8.09 -6.58 -1.10
N THR A 301 7.52 -7.77 -1.22
CA THR A 301 6.20 -8.11 -0.70
C THR A 301 6.32 -9.11 0.44
N ARG A 302 5.68 -8.81 1.58
CA ARG A 302 5.70 -9.67 2.78
C ARG A 302 4.27 -9.96 3.24
N VAL A 303 3.93 -11.24 3.38
CA VAL A 303 2.62 -11.72 3.83
C VAL A 303 2.81 -12.57 5.09
N LEU A 304 2.66 -11.93 6.25
CA LEU A 304 2.97 -12.50 7.55
C LEU A 304 1.68 -12.77 8.32
N ASN A 305 1.48 -14.00 8.78
CA ASN A 305 0.35 -14.42 9.59
C ASN A 305 -0.99 -13.91 9.06
N SER A 306 -1.21 -13.90 7.76
CA SER A 306 -2.38 -13.27 7.14
C SER A 306 -3.25 -14.28 6.43
N ASN A 307 -4.53 -13.96 6.26
CA ASN A 307 -5.46 -14.72 5.45
C ASN A 307 -5.85 -13.87 4.26
N LEU A 308 -5.26 -14.13 3.10
CA LEU A 308 -5.51 -13.38 1.87
C LEU A 308 -6.40 -14.20 0.96
N SER A 309 -7.35 -13.53 0.33
CA SER A 309 -8.23 -14.13 -0.68
C SER A 309 -9.07 -15.28 -0.12
N SER A 310 -9.76 -15.00 0.98
CA SER A 310 -10.73 -15.92 1.57
C SER A 310 -12.16 -15.56 1.18
N ASP A 311 -13.02 -16.53 0.93
CA ASP A 311 -14.41 -16.24 0.59
C ASP A 311 -15.26 -15.86 1.82
N LEU A 312 -16.09 -14.83 1.65
CA LEU A 312 -17.32 -14.65 2.43
C LEU A 312 -18.52 -15.38 1.80
N ILE A 313 -18.46 -15.71 0.52
CA ILE A 313 -19.55 -16.29 -0.27
C ILE A 313 -18.92 -17.25 -1.27
N ASN A 314 -19.44 -18.47 -1.41
CA ASN A 314 -19.07 -19.51 -2.39
C ASN A 314 -19.22 -19.05 -3.86
N PHE A 315 -18.69 -17.88 -4.20
CA PHE A 315 -18.63 -17.39 -5.55
C PHE A 315 -17.42 -18.06 -6.17
N VAL A 316 -17.63 -18.75 -7.30
CA VAL A 316 -16.53 -19.17 -8.16
C VAL A 316 -15.65 -17.93 -8.37
N PRO A 317 -14.31 -18.04 -8.20
CA PRO A 317 -13.42 -16.90 -8.28
C PRO A 317 -13.78 -16.03 -9.50
N PRO A 318 -13.79 -14.70 -9.35
CA PRO A 318 -14.02 -13.79 -10.45
C PRO A 318 -13.11 -14.11 -11.64
N ASP A 319 -13.49 -13.60 -12.80
CA ASP A 319 -12.84 -13.74 -14.11
C ASP A 319 -11.42 -13.12 -14.14
N THR A 320 -10.59 -13.33 -13.11
CA THR A 320 -9.18 -12.97 -13.15
C THR A 320 -8.53 -13.81 -14.25
N ALA A 321 -7.59 -13.21 -14.97
CA ALA A 321 -7.02 -13.84 -16.16
C ALA A 321 -6.34 -15.19 -15.86
N SER A 322 -5.95 -15.41 -14.59
CA SER A 322 -5.27 -16.61 -14.13
C SER A 322 -6.13 -17.50 -13.21
N GLY A 323 -7.26 -17.02 -12.68
CA GLY A 323 -8.17 -17.79 -11.83
C GLY A 323 -7.72 -17.96 -10.37
N PHE A 324 -6.71 -17.20 -9.93
CA PHE A 324 -6.19 -17.23 -8.55
C PHE A 324 -6.83 -16.14 -7.68
N GLY A 325 -7.02 -16.43 -6.40
CA GLY A 325 -7.50 -15.42 -5.46
C GLY A 325 -6.44 -14.36 -5.11
N ALA A 326 -5.16 -14.74 -5.04
CA ALA A 326 -4.07 -13.82 -4.69
C ALA A 326 -3.01 -13.78 -5.80
N GLU A 327 -2.80 -12.60 -6.37
CA GLU A 327 -1.94 -12.37 -7.54
C GLU A 327 -0.95 -11.24 -7.27
N PHE A 328 0.34 -11.55 -7.45
CA PHE A 328 1.45 -10.61 -7.29
C PHE A 328 2.24 -10.55 -8.59
N TYR A 329 2.21 -9.38 -9.23
CA TYR A 329 2.93 -9.11 -10.46
C TYR A 329 4.06 -8.12 -10.19
N ALA A 330 5.22 -8.38 -10.76
CA ALA A 330 6.31 -7.44 -10.91
C ALA A 330 6.74 -7.40 -12.39
N ASP A 331 7.24 -6.23 -12.81
CA ASP A 331 7.89 -6.07 -14.13
C ASP A 331 9.41 -6.18 -13.95
N ALA A 332 10.20 -5.43 -14.72
CA ALA A 332 11.66 -5.50 -14.65
C ALA A 332 12.20 -4.91 -13.33
N GLY A 333 12.88 -5.74 -12.53
CA GLY A 333 13.67 -5.36 -11.37
C GLY A 333 14.01 -6.59 -10.54
N TYR A 334 14.69 -6.41 -9.40
CA TYR A 334 14.87 -7.52 -8.46
C TYR A 334 13.67 -7.58 -7.50
N ASP A 335 12.99 -8.72 -7.48
CA ASP A 335 11.75 -8.90 -6.74
C ASP A 335 11.90 -9.90 -5.60
N GLU A 336 11.39 -9.51 -4.42
CA GLU A 336 11.34 -10.37 -3.25
C GLU A 336 9.90 -10.59 -2.80
N PHE A 337 9.50 -11.86 -2.67
CA PHE A 337 8.24 -12.27 -2.09
C PHE A 337 8.48 -13.18 -0.88
N GLU A 338 7.91 -12.85 0.27
CA GLU A 338 7.95 -13.65 1.48
C GLU A 338 6.52 -13.88 1.98
N ALA A 339 6.12 -15.13 2.17
CA ALA A 339 4.93 -15.50 2.93
C ALA A 339 5.32 -16.39 4.11
N ASN A 340 4.83 -16.06 5.31
CA ASN A 340 5.11 -16.82 6.53
C ASN A 340 3.84 -16.97 7.39
N GLY A 341 3.44 -18.20 7.71
CA GLY A 341 2.33 -18.47 8.64
C GLY A 341 0.96 -18.07 8.09
N SER A 342 0.83 -17.95 6.76
CA SER A 342 -0.29 -17.32 6.06
C SER A 342 -1.13 -18.34 5.28
N THR A 343 -2.34 -17.94 4.92
CA THR A 343 -3.29 -18.78 4.17
C THR A 343 -3.75 -18.10 2.88
N PHE A 344 -3.82 -18.88 1.81
CA PHE A 344 -4.27 -18.45 0.47
C PHE A 344 -5.30 -19.46 -0.06
N PRO A 345 -6.56 -19.41 0.39
CA PRO A 345 -7.54 -20.49 0.15
C PRO A 345 -7.82 -20.78 -1.33
N TRP A 346 -7.75 -19.76 -2.19
CA TRP A 346 -8.00 -19.82 -3.63
C TRP A 346 -6.71 -19.76 -4.46
N GLY A 347 -5.60 -20.20 -3.87
CA GLY A 347 -4.31 -20.28 -4.53
C GLY A 347 -3.53 -18.97 -4.55
N LEU A 348 -2.29 -19.07 -5.03
CA LEU A 348 -1.32 -17.99 -5.08
C LEU A 348 -0.63 -17.96 -6.45
N TYR A 349 -0.62 -16.79 -7.08
CA TYR A 349 0.10 -16.54 -8.34
C TYR A 349 1.14 -15.45 -8.14
N ILE A 350 2.38 -15.72 -8.56
CA ILE A 350 3.49 -14.77 -8.54
C ILE A 350 4.13 -14.74 -9.93
N GLU A 351 4.28 -13.57 -10.52
CA GLU A 351 4.99 -13.35 -11.78
C GLU A 351 5.99 -12.21 -11.62
N ASN A 352 7.29 -12.54 -11.58
CA ASN A 352 8.39 -11.60 -11.31
C ASN A 352 8.95 -10.93 -12.58
N ASP A 353 8.25 -11.01 -13.72
CA ASP A 353 8.61 -10.24 -14.93
C ASP A 353 7.48 -10.30 -15.98
N GLN A 354 6.36 -9.62 -15.68
CA GLN A 354 5.19 -9.57 -16.56
C GLN A 354 5.47 -8.73 -17.82
N ALA A 355 5.91 -7.47 -17.68
CA ALA A 355 6.04 -6.57 -18.83
C ALA A 355 7.18 -6.89 -19.79
N ALA A 356 8.26 -7.55 -19.36
CA ALA A 356 9.31 -7.97 -20.29
C ALA A 356 9.08 -9.37 -20.87
N GLY A 357 7.92 -10.01 -20.61
CA GLY A 357 7.55 -11.32 -21.17
C GLY A 357 8.56 -12.40 -20.79
N GLY A 358 8.78 -12.57 -19.50
CA GLY A 358 10.05 -12.18 -18.92
C GLY A 358 11.38 -12.58 -19.55
N THR A 359 12.04 -11.54 -20.01
CA THR A 359 13.44 -11.57 -20.43
C THR A 359 14.35 -10.66 -19.63
N SER A 360 13.87 -10.13 -18.51
CA SER A 360 14.67 -9.45 -17.48
C SER A 360 15.80 -10.35 -16.99
N LEU A 361 16.92 -9.76 -16.55
CA LEU A 361 18.10 -10.49 -16.07
C LEU A 361 18.39 -10.21 -14.58
N TRP A 362 17.39 -9.76 -13.83
CA TRP A 362 17.58 -9.25 -12.47
C TRP A 362 17.54 -10.36 -11.43
N GLY A 363 16.72 -11.39 -11.66
CA GLY A 363 16.47 -12.47 -10.73
C GLY A 363 15.43 -12.08 -9.68
N SER A 364 15.01 -13.07 -8.90
CA SER A 364 14.03 -12.89 -7.84
C SER A 364 14.28 -13.82 -6.66
N ARG A 365 13.63 -13.54 -5.54
CA ARG A 365 13.62 -14.41 -4.37
C ARG A 365 12.20 -14.61 -3.86
N THR A 366 11.76 -15.86 -3.79
CA THR A 366 10.46 -16.26 -3.27
C THR A 366 10.63 -17.22 -2.09
N GLN A 367 10.03 -16.89 -0.95
CA GLN A 367 10.01 -17.74 0.25
C GLN A 367 8.58 -17.96 0.72
N ILE A 368 8.18 -19.23 0.85
CA ILE A 368 6.85 -19.65 1.32
C ILE A 368 7.04 -20.56 2.52
N ILE A 369 6.69 -20.08 3.72
CA ILE A 369 6.98 -20.74 4.99
C ILE A 369 5.72 -20.89 5.84
N ASP A 370 5.52 -22.05 6.44
CA ASP A 370 4.38 -22.35 7.32
C ASP A 370 3.01 -21.94 6.73
N CYS A 371 2.83 -22.11 5.41
CA CYS A 371 1.63 -21.67 4.70
C CYS A 371 0.63 -22.81 4.42
N ASP A 372 -0.64 -22.43 4.21
CA ASP A 372 -1.70 -23.29 3.65
C ASP A 372 -2.29 -22.64 2.39
N ILE A 373 -1.97 -23.21 1.23
CA ILE A 373 -2.32 -22.68 -0.08
C ILE A 373 -3.34 -23.60 -0.75
N ALA A 374 -4.30 -22.97 -1.44
CA ALA A 374 -5.32 -23.64 -2.25
C ALA A 374 -6.20 -24.60 -1.44
N SER A 375 -6.43 -24.30 -0.15
CA SER A 375 -7.23 -25.14 0.74
C SER A 375 -8.69 -25.31 0.33
N SER A 376 -9.20 -24.42 -0.53
CA SER A 376 -10.56 -24.46 -1.08
C SER A 376 -10.63 -25.02 -2.51
N LEU A 377 -9.48 -25.35 -3.11
CA LEU A 377 -9.38 -25.88 -4.46
C LEU A 377 -9.30 -27.41 -4.50
N GLY A 378 -9.65 -27.99 -5.64
CA GLY A 378 -9.44 -29.41 -5.92
C GLY A 378 -7.99 -29.72 -6.28
N SER A 379 -7.62 -31.00 -6.24
CA SER A 379 -6.24 -31.45 -6.53
C SER A 379 -5.80 -31.30 -7.99
N LEU A 380 -6.71 -30.89 -8.88
CA LEU A 380 -6.44 -30.68 -10.31
C LEU A 380 -6.45 -29.20 -10.70
N ASP A 381 -6.82 -28.31 -9.77
CA ASP A 381 -6.81 -26.87 -10.01
C ASP A 381 -5.41 -26.32 -9.74
N ASP A 382 -5.07 -25.18 -10.34
CA ASP A 382 -3.78 -24.53 -10.10
C ASP A 382 -3.77 -23.94 -8.69
N GLY A 383 -2.91 -24.49 -7.83
CA GLY A 383 -2.83 -24.09 -6.43
C GLY A 383 -1.78 -23.02 -6.18
N PHE A 384 -0.60 -23.20 -6.77
CA PHE A 384 0.50 -22.24 -6.68
C PHE A 384 1.22 -22.13 -8.02
N THR A 385 1.35 -20.91 -8.54
CA THR A 385 2.14 -20.61 -9.73
C THR A 385 3.21 -19.58 -9.40
N LEU A 386 4.45 -19.86 -9.78
CA LEU A 386 5.57 -18.92 -9.76
C LEU A 386 6.21 -18.86 -11.14
N LEU A 387 6.30 -17.64 -11.70
CA LEU A 387 7.04 -17.34 -12.91
C LEU A 387 8.21 -16.40 -12.56
N GLY A 388 9.44 -16.87 -12.77
CA GLY A 388 10.69 -16.13 -12.58
C GLY A 388 11.08 -15.26 -13.79
N ASP A 389 12.36 -14.88 -13.89
CA ASP A 389 12.92 -14.10 -15.01
C ASP A 389 14.20 -14.73 -15.58
N ASN A 390 14.89 -14.10 -16.54
CA ASN A 390 16.13 -14.67 -17.09
C ASN A 390 17.37 -14.47 -16.18
N GLY A 391 17.19 -14.06 -14.93
CA GLY A 391 18.23 -13.78 -13.94
C GLY A 391 18.58 -14.99 -13.05
N MET A 392 18.89 -14.73 -11.78
CA MET A 392 19.06 -15.80 -10.77
C MET A 392 17.81 -15.81 -9.90
N ASP A 393 16.99 -16.84 -10.03
CA ASP A 393 15.79 -17.01 -9.21
C ASP A 393 16.02 -18.00 -8.08
N VAL A 394 15.59 -17.61 -6.88
CA VAL A 394 15.69 -18.44 -5.67
C VAL A 394 14.30 -18.68 -5.08
N LEU A 395 13.88 -19.94 -5.03
CA LEU A 395 12.63 -20.39 -4.42
C LEU A 395 12.90 -21.27 -3.20
N THR A 396 12.20 -21.01 -2.10
CA THR A 396 12.14 -21.88 -0.92
C THR A 396 10.68 -22.09 -0.49
N ILE A 397 10.26 -23.35 -0.33
CA ILE A 397 8.96 -23.75 0.21
C ILE A 397 9.20 -24.71 1.38
N ASP A 398 8.82 -24.32 2.61
CA ASP A 398 9.34 -24.96 3.83
C ASP A 398 8.64 -24.48 5.12
N PRO A 399 8.07 -25.34 6.01
CA PRO A 399 7.07 -26.36 5.76
C PRO A 399 5.82 -25.72 5.14
N THR A 400 5.23 -26.27 4.09
CA THR A 400 3.99 -25.71 3.53
C THR A 400 3.08 -26.79 2.97
N THR A 401 1.77 -26.63 3.16
CA THR A 401 0.75 -27.45 2.48
C THR A 401 0.20 -26.69 1.28
N ILE A 402 0.31 -27.28 0.09
CA ILE A 402 -0.28 -26.76 -1.15
C ILE A 402 -1.17 -27.84 -1.76
N ARG A 403 -2.46 -27.56 -1.90
CA ARG A 403 -3.37 -28.44 -2.65
C ARG A 403 -3.40 -28.03 -4.11
N GLY A 404 -3.66 -28.97 -5.01
CA GLY A 404 -3.66 -28.68 -6.45
C GLY A 404 -2.27 -28.69 -7.10
N ILE A 405 -2.16 -28.04 -8.24
CA ILE A 405 -0.95 -27.98 -9.05
C ILE A 405 -0.02 -26.90 -8.55
N VAL A 406 1.22 -27.29 -8.24
CA VAL A 406 2.36 -26.38 -8.08
C VAL A 406 3.07 -26.29 -9.43
N PHE A 407 3.03 -25.12 -10.05
CA PHE A 407 3.71 -24.84 -11.31
C PHE A 407 4.79 -23.77 -11.12
N ILE A 408 6.03 -24.15 -11.36
CA ILE A 408 7.20 -23.27 -11.21
C ILE A 408 7.91 -23.19 -12.55
N ASP A 409 8.08 -21.98 -13.08
CA ASP A 409 8.85 -21.70 -14.30
C ASP A 409 9.82 -20.55 -14.04
N LEU A 410 11.08 -20.88 -13.77
CA LEU A 410 12.13 -19.91 -13.42
C LEU A 410 12.90 -19.38 -14.63
N ARG A 411 12.45 -19.68 -15.86
CA ARG A 411 13.03 -19.19 -17.13
C ARG A 411 14.56 -19.38 -17.18
N ASN A 412 15.31 -18.73 -18.07
CA ASN A 412 16.76 -19.04 -18.17
C ASN A 412 17.52 -18.46 -16.97
N GLY A 413 18.60 -19.07 -16.48
CA GLY A 413 19.24 -18.48 -15.31
C GLY A 413 20.22 -19.36 -14.57
N LEU A 414 20.67 -18.85 -13.43
CA LEU A 414 21.25 -19.71 -12.39
C LEU A 414 20.17 -19.89 -11.33
N ASN A 415 19.32 -20.90 -11.46
CA ASN A 415 18.14 -20.99 -10.61
C ASN A 415 18.32 -21.97 -9.46
N GLU A 416 17.72 -21.67 -8.30
CA GLU A 416 17.71 -22.54 -7.13
C GLU A 416 16.27 -22.70 -6.62
N ALA A 417 15.80 -23.93 -6.46
CA ALA A 417 14.49 -24.25 -5.91
C ALA A 417 14.58 -25.33 -4.84
N THR A 418 13.99 -25.08 -3.68
CA THR A 418 13.92 -26.02 -2.55
C THR A 418 12.48 -26.25 -2.10
N LEU A 419 12.08 -27.52 -1.98
CA LEU A 419 10.86 -27.98 -1.31
C LEU A 419 11.29 -28.83 -0.10
N GLY A 420 11.17 -28.26 1.10
CA GLY A 420 11.76 -28.77 2.34
C GLY A 420 10.76 -29.09 3.46
N ASP A 421 11.30 -29.64 4.55
CA ASP A 421 10.74 -29.84 5.90
C ASP A 421 9.23 -30.12 5.96
N ASP A 422 8.82 -31.38 5.74
CA ASP A 422 7.45 -31.85 5.81
C ASP A 422 6.45 -31.15 4.84
N SER A 423 6.94 -30.42 3.83
CA SER A 423 6.06 -29.79 2.83
C SER A 423 5.25 -30.84 2.07
N ARG A 424 3.99 -30.51 1.79
CA ARG A 424 3.05 -31.40 1.10
C ARG A 424 2.41 -30.71 -0.08
N VAL A 425 2.58 -31.29 -1.26
CA VAL A 425 2.01 -30.80 -2.52
C VAL A 425 1.27 -31.92 -3.25
N ASP A 426 0.19 -31.61 -3.97
CA ASP A 426 -0.52 -32.63 -4.74
C ASP A 426 0.21 -32.96 -6.06
N GLN A 427 0.54 -31.93 -6.83
CA GLN A 427 1.34 -32.06 -8.05
C GLN A 427 2.45 -31.01 -8.03
N PHE A 428 3.65 -31.39 -8.46
CA PHE A 428 4.82 -30.51 -8.53
C PHE A 428 5.41 -30.55 -9.93
N ILE A 429 5.36 -29.40 -10.60
CA ILE A 429 5.88 -29.20 -11.95
C ILE A 429 6.90 -28.07 -11.88
N TYR A 430 8.16 -28.39 -12.17
CA TYR A 430 9.27 -27.46 -12.17
C TYR A 430 9.89 -27.35 -13.56
N ARG A 431 10.14 -26.10 -13.98
CA ARG A 431 10.88 -25.74 -15.19
C ARG A 431 11.96 -24.73 -14.83
N GLY A 432 13.21 -25.15 -14.95
CA GLY A 432 14.38 -24.35 -14.61
C GLY A 432 14.90 -23.46 -15.74
N GLY A 433 14.43 -23.67 -16.97
CA GLY A 433 14.93 -23.01 -18.20
C GLY A 433 16.40 -23.31 -18.48
N ASN A 434 17.05 -22.62 -19.43
CA ASN A 434 18.47 -22.90 -19.71
C ASN A 434 19.37 -22.25 -18.67
N GLY A 435 20.42 -22.94 -18.25
CA GLY A 435 21.45 -22.40 -17.37
C GLY A 435 21.94 -23.43 -16.37
N THR A 436 22.35 -23.04 -15.17
CA THR A 436 22.84 -24.02 -14.17
C THR A 436 21.89 -24.05 -13.00
N ASP A 437 21.01 -25.04 -12.99
CA ASP A 437 19.92 -25.07 -12.03
C ASP A 437 20.18 -26.04 -10.89
N ARG A 438 19.58 -25.73 -9.74
CA ARG A 438 19.61 -26.58 -8.56
C ARG A 438 18.21 -26.79 -8.03
N VAL A 439 17.77 -28.04 -8.02
CA VAL A 439 16.49 -28.43 -7.44
C VAL A 439 16.74 -29.36 -6.27
N THR A 440 16.21 -29.03 -5.10
CA THR A 440 16.28 -29.84 -3.88
C THR A 440 14.88 -30.16 -3.38
N LEU A 441 14.55 -31.45 -3.29
CA LEU A 441 13.38 -31.94 -2.58
C LEU A 441 13.88 -32.70 -1.36
N ASP A 442 13.63 -32.19 -0.16
CA ASP A 442 14.12 -32.76 1.09
C ASP A 442 12.95 -32.91 2.07
N ASP A 443 12.82 -34.06 2.71
CA ASP A 443 11.76 -34.41 3.67
C ASP A 443 10.35 -33.93 3.25
N SER A 444 9.99 -34.08 1.99
CA SER A 444 8.73 -33.55 1.43
C SER A 444 7.84 -34.64 0.84
N SER A 445 6.58 -34.30 0.58
CA SER A 445 5.59 -35.24 0.03
C SER A 445 4.90 -34.69 -1.21
N VAL A 446 4.91 -35.49 -2.29
CA VAL A 446 4.20 -35.23 -3.55
C VAL A 446 3.19 -36.36 -3.75
N THR A 447 1.90 -36.04 -3.89
CA THR A 447 0.86 -37.09 -3.87
C THR A 447 0.58 -37.70 -5.24
N THR A 448 0.66 -36.92 -6.32
CA THR A 448 0.11 -37.32 -7.64
C THR A 448 1.13 -37.24 -8.78
N LEU A 449 1.79 -36.10 -8.99
CA LEU A 449 2.69 -35.87 -10.13
C LEU A 449 3.97 -35.13 -9.71
N LEU A 450 5.12 -35.58 -10.20
CA LEU A 450 6.40 -34.89 -10.07
C LEU A 450 7.09 -34.79 -11.44
N ASP A 451 7.13 -33.60 -12.02
CA ASP A 451 7.79 -33.29 -13.31
C ASP A 451 8.85 -32.22 -13.07
N ILE A 452 10.13 -32.54 -13.30
CA ILE A 452 11.27 -31.62 -13.16
C ILE A 452 11.98 -31.53 -14.51
N ARG A 453 12.09 -30.31 -15.04
CA ARG A 453 12.82 -30.05 -16.29
C ARG A 453 13.81 -28.92 -16.06
N THR A 454 15.10 -29.21 -16.15
CA THR A 454 16.17 -28.22 -15.97
C THR A 454 16.80 -27.78 -17.29
N TYR A 455 16.43 -28.39 -18.43
CA TYR A 455 16.89 -27.99 -19.77
C TYR A 455 18.43 -27.91 -19.89
N ASP A 456 18.97 -27.00 -20.70
CA ASP A 456 20.40 -26.98 -21.03
C ASP A 456 21.24 -26.34 -19.91
N GLY A 457 22.07 -27.15 -19.25
CA GLY A 457 23.30 -26.73 -18.60
C GLY A 457 23.74 -27.66 -17.49
N ALA A 458 24.55 -27.17 -16.55
CA ALA A 458 25.25 -28.03 -15.58
C ALA A 458 24.40 -28.31 -14.34
N ASP A 459 23.22 -28.89 -14.55
CA ASP A 459 22.18 -28.92 -13.53
C ASP A 459 22.41 -29.96 -12.43
N ARG A 460 21.78 -29.70 -11.28
CA ARG A 460 21.79 -30.61 -10.14
C ARG A 460 20.38 -30.80 -9.57
N VAL A 461 19.95 -32.06 -9.52
CA VAL A 461 18.70 -32.45 -8.84
C VAL A 461 19.04 -33.33 -7.63
N THR A 462 18.59 -32.93 -6.46
CA THR A 462 18.80 -33.63 -5.18
C THR A 462 17.43 -33.99 -4.58
N ILE A 463 17.18 -35.28 -4.35
CA ILE A 463 15.95 -35.77 -3.72
C ILE A 463 16.33 -36.64 -2.53
N LEU A 464 15.95 -36.19 -1.34
CA LEU A 464 16.23 -36.77 -0.04
C LEU A 464 14.91 -37.01 0.70
N GLU A 465 14.75 -38.18 1.33
CA GLU A 465 13.66 -38.51 2.27
C GLU A 465 12.23 -38.23 1.76
N MET A 466 12.01 -38.23 0.44
CA MET A 466 10.71 -37.88 -0.14
C MET A 466 9.64 -38.97 0.04
N ASN A 467 8.49 -38.60 0.61
CA ASN A 467 7.34 -39.47 0.83
C ASN A 467 6.33 -39.42 -0.33
N LEU A 468 6.26 -40.49 -1.12
CA LEU A 468 5.24 -40.65 -2.17
C LEU A 468 4.03 -41.43 -1.62
N LEU A 469 2.90 -40.74 -1.40
CA LEU A 469 1.64 -41.35 -0.92
C LEU A 469 0.90 -42.14 -2.04
N PRO A 470 0.01 -43.11 -1.73
CA PRO A 470 -0.21 -44.30 -2.56
C PRO A 470 -1.37 -44.15 -3.60
N PRO A 471 -1.65 -45.13 -4.50
CA PRO A 471 -0.93 -45.48 -5.73
C PRO A 471 -1.89 -45.64 -6.95
N LEU A 472 -3.04 -44.97 -6.99
CA LEU A 472 -4.10 -45.29 -7.97
C LEU A 472 -3.93 -44.62 -9.34
N LEU A 473 -3.10 -43.59 -9.46
CA LEU A 473 -2.67 -43.04 -10.73
C LEU A 473 -1.15 -43.12 -10.81
N ILE A 474 -0.65 -43.63 -11.94
CA ILE A 474 0.78 -43.68 -12.23
C ILE A 474 1.26 -42.23 -12.28
N GLY A 475 1.82 -41.74 -11.18
CA GLY A 475 2.60 -40.50 -11.20
C GLY A 475 3.78 -40.74 -12.13
N SER A 476 3.85 -40.00 -13.24
CA SER A 476 5.05 -39.97 -14.07
C SER A 476 6.09 -39.14 -13.31
N PHE A 477 7.19 -39.77 -12.94
CA PHE A 477 8.39 -39.07 -12.52
C PHE A 477 9.22 -38.79 -13.76
N TYR A 478 9.40 -37.53 -14.11
CA TYR A 478 10.20 -37.11 -15.25
C TYR A 478 11.28 -36.14 -14.78
N ILE A 479 12.54 -36.50 -15.02
CA ILE A 479 13.68 -35.58 -14.92
C ILE A 479 14.28 -35.49 -16.31
N ASP A 480 14.34 -34.27 -16.84
CA ASP A 480 15.07 -33.92 -18.05
C ASP A 480 16.14 -32.89 -17.71
N GLY A 481 17.38 -33.34 -17.78
CA GLY A 481 18.54 -32.52 -17.48
C GLY A 481 19.22 -31.91 -18.70
N GLY A 482 18.52 -31.89 -19.85
CA GLY A 482 19.01 -31.42 -21.13
C GLY A 482 20.34 -32.04 -21.56
N ASP A 483 21.08 -31.32 -22.39
CA ASP A 483 22.30 -31.84 -23.03
C ASP A 483 23.49 -32.02 -22.06
N ASN A 484 23.41 -31.55 -20.79
CA ASN A 484 24.56 -31.49 -19.87
C ASN A 484 24.25 -31.76 -18.37
N LEU A 485 23.23 -32.56 -18.05
CA LEU A 485 22.88 -32.93 -16.67
C LEU A 485 24.12 -33.32 -15.85
N GLY A 486 24.46 -32.50 -14.85
CA GLY A 486 25.67 -32.65 -14.06
C GLY A 486 25.57 -33.83 -13.10
N ASP A 487 24.67 -33.71 -12.11
CA ASP A 487 24.49 -34.69 -11.05
C ASP A 487 23.01 -34.87 -10.67
N VAL A 488 22.55 -36.13 -10.60
CA VAL A 488 21.26 -36.50 -10.00
C VAL A 488 21.53 -37.38 -8.78
N LEU A 489 21.20 -36.87 -7.60
CA LEU A 489 21.29 -37.62 -6.34
C LEU A 489 19.89 -37.96 -5.84
N VAL A 490 19.58 -39.25 -5.81
CA VAL A 490 18.33 -39.78 -5.28
C VAL A 490 18.64 -40.74 -4.15
N THR A 491 18.20 -40.44 -2.94
CA THR A 491 18.32 -41.33 -1.78
C THR A 491 16.96 -41.59 -1.15
N ASP A 492 16.77 -42.81 -0.64
CA ASP A 492 15.63 -43.20 0.20
C ASP A 492 14.22 -43.08 -0.42
N ILE A 493 14.11 -42.97 -1.75
CA ILE A 493 12.82 -43.11 -2.44
C ILE A 493 12.40 -44.60 -2.45
N PRO A 494 11.20 -44.96 -1.96
CA PRO A 494 10.70 -46.32 -2.06
C PRO A 494 10.64 -46.75 -3.54
N ALA A 495 11.40 -47.80 -3.90
CA ALA A 495 11.61 -48.29 -5.25
C ALA A 495 10.31 -48.39 -6.06
N ARG A 496 10.03 -47.37 -6.87
CA ARG A 496 8.93 -47.30 -7.85
C ARG A 496 9.47 -46.61 -9.11
N ALA A 497 8.75 -46.74 -10.21
CA ALA A 497 9.24 -46.44 -11.56
C ALA A 497 9.67 -44.97 -11.74
N ILE A 498 10.92 -44.68 -11.41
CA ILE A 498 11.62 -43.46 -11.78
C ILE A 498 11.97 -43.60 -13.26
N VAL A 499 11.37 -42.75 -14.11
CA VAL A 499 11.78 -42.62 -15.51
C VAL A 499 12.73 -41.43 -15.58
N ILE A 500 14.03 -41.73 -15.62
CA ILE A 500 15.03 -40.70 -15.92
C ILE A 500 15.16 -40.66 -17.43
N GLY A 501 14.66 -39.58 -18.04
CA GLY A 501 14.80 -39.33 -19.46
C GLY A 501 16.17 -38.71 -19.70
N PHE A 502 17.01 -39.36 -20.50
CA PHE A 502 18.16 -38.70 -21.10
C PHE A 502 17.81 -38.48 -22.58
N PRO A 503 18.01 -37.27 -23.13
CA PRO A 503 17.79 -37.02 -24.56
C PRO A 503 18.64 -37.91 -25.48
#